data_AF-A0A380F9J2-F1
#
_entry.id   AF-A0A380F9J2-F1
#
_cell.length_a   1.000
_cell.length_b   1.000
_cell.length_c   1.000
_cell.angle_alpha   90.00
_cell.angle_beta   90.00
_cell.angle_gamma   90.00
#
_symmetry.space_group_name_H-M   'P 1'
#
loop_
_entity.id
_entity.type
_entity.pdbx_description
1 polymer ?
#
loop_
_entity_poly.entity_id
_entity_poly.type
_entity_poly.pdbx_seq_one_letter_code
_entity_poly.pdbx_strand_id
1 'polypeptide(L)'
;MLNDLSFKLQYRSSHDNLFKHFYKPCLSNSIKYDRASGYFTSESLKLLAKGLDVFLLNGGQIRIVANPNLTPEDIEAIEKGHAARENVIERRLLKEVELSYRTIEDDTLNVLSWLIYKGQLDIKIAFATNGSIYHEKFGVFTDRDGNSIAFSGSANETYNGLSQILKK
;
A
#
# COMPACT_ATOMS: atom_id res chain seq x y z
N MET A 1 -12.59 -0.52 -16.86
CA MET A 1 -12.39 -1.73 -16.05
C MET A 1 -10.95 -2.23 -16.24
N LEU A 2 -10.45 -3.19 -15.46
CA LEU A 2 -9.02 -3.59 -15.58
C LEU A 2 -8.72 -4.29 -16.91
N ASN A 3 -9.68 -5.03 -17.47
CA ASN A 3 -9.59 -5.71 -18.77
C ASN A 3 -9.55 -4.75 -19.99
N ASP A 4 -9.99 -3.49 -19.83
CA ASP A 4 -9.92 -2.47 -20.89
C ASP A 4 -8.54 -1.80 -20.98
N LEU A 5 -7.67 -2.06 -20.00
CA LEU A 5 -6.36 -1.44 -19.90
C LEU A 5 -5.31 -2.28 -20.64
N SER A 6 -4.45 -1.60 -21.40
CA SER A 6 -3.32 -2.23 -22.07
C SER A 6 -2.03 -2.03 -21.27
N PHE A 7 -1.44 -3.14 -20.82
CA PHE A 7 -0.17 -3.13 -20.07
C PHE A 7 0.98 -3.73 -20.88
N LYS A 8 2.20 -3.30 -20.57
CA LYS A 8 3.41 -4.01 -21.02
C LYS A 8 3.55 -5.29 -20.23
N LEU A 9 4.13 -6.32 -20.85
CA LEU A 9 4.51 -7.55 -20.14
C LEU A 9 5.56 -7.29 -19.05
N GLN A 10 6.43 -6.30 -19.26
CA GLN A 10 7.47 -5.91 -18.31
C GLN A 10 7.62 -4.38 -18.30
N TYR A 11 7.82 -3.85 -17.10
CA TYR A 11 8.20 -2.46 -16.85
C TYR A 11 9.60 -2.43 -16.24
N ARG A 12 10.39 -1.39 -16.54
CA ARG A 12 11.68 -1.15 -15.88
C ARG A 12 11.72 0.27 -15.33
N SER A 13 11.93 0.41 -14.04
CA SER A 13 11.98 1.70 -13.34
C SER A 13 13.02 2.68 -13.90
N SER A 14 14.06 2.18 -14.59
CA SER A 14 15.08 3.01 -15.23
C SER A 14 14.57 3.86 -16.39
N HIS A 15 13.48 3.47 -17.07
CA HIS A 15 12.95 4.18 -18.23
C HIS A 15 11.42 4.28 -18.26
N ASP A 16 10.70 3.49 -17.46
CA ASP A 16 9.25 3.56 -17.32
C ASP A 16 8.86 4.33 -16.06
N ASN A 17 7.89 5.23 -16.21
CA ASN A 17 7.18 5.77 -15.06
C ASN A 17 6.17 4.72 -14.57
N LEU A 18 6.64 3.81 -13.71
CA LEU A 18 5.85 2.69 -13.18
C LEU A 18 4.58 3.17 -12.47
N PHE A 19 4.67 4.28 -11.75
CA PHE A 19 3.50 4.85 -11.11
C PHE A 19 2.43 5.26 -12.13
N LYS A 20 2.79 6.09 -13.12
CA LYS A 20 1.87 6.61 -14.13
C LYS A 20 1.33 5.52 -15.06
N HIS A 21 2.17 4.57 -15.46
CA HIS A 21 1.84 3.59 -16.50
C HIS A 21 1.32 2.25 -15.97
N PHE A 22 1.44 1.99 -14.67
CA PHE A 22 0.97 0.74 -14.05
C PHE A 22 0.13 0.98 -12.80
N TYR A 23 0.72 1.54 -11.72
CA TYR A 23 0.00 1.65 -10.43
C TYR A 23 -1.23 2.56 -10.50
N LYS A 24 -1.12 3.75 -11.10
CA LYS A 24 -2.25 4.70 -11.16
C LYS A 24 -3.44 4.13 -11.94
N PRO A 25 -3.29 3.56 -13.16
CA PRO A 25 -4.40 2.89 -13.85
C PRO A 25 -5.02 1.76 -13.03
N CYS A 26 -4.21 0.91 -12.40
CA CYS A 26 -4.67 -0.19 -11.56
C CYS A 26 -5.46 0.31 -10.34
N LEU A 27 -4.91 1.24 -9.56
CA LEU A 27 -5.56 1.84 -8.39
C LEU A 27 -6.89 2.52 -8.76
N SER A 28 -6.94 3.20 -9.91
CA SER A 28 -8.15 3.90 -10.34
C SER A 28 -9.28 2.96 -10.79
N ASN A 29 -8.95 1.71 -11.15
CA ASN A 29 -9.90 0.74 -11.72
C ASN A 29 -10.10 -0.49 -10.84
N SER A 30 -9.55 -0.53 -9.62
CA SER A 30 -9.65 -1.68 -8.71
C SER A 30 -10.37 -1.33 -7.41
N ILE A 31 -10.85 -2.36 -6.71
CA ILE A 31 -11.41 -2.27 -5.36
C ILE A 31 -10.64 -3.12 -4.33
N LYS A 32 -9.72 -3.96 -4.78
CA LYS A 32 -8.84 -4.74 -3.91
C LYS A 32 -7.41 -4.64 -4.38
N TYR A 33 -6.50 -4.51 -3.44
CA TYR A 33 -5.06 -4.55 -3.66
C TYR A 33 -4.39 -5.46 -2.63
N ASP A 34 -3.97 -6.63 -3.08
CA ASP A 34 -3.21 -7.58 -2.28
C ASP A 34 -1.72 -7.44 -2.56
N ARG A 35 -0.89 -7.36 -1.51
CA ARG A 35 0.55 -7.12 -1.64
C ARG A 35 1.36 -8.01 -0.72
N ALA A 36 2.21 -8.85 -1.30
CA ALA A 36 3.35 -9.43 -0.61
C ALA A 36 4.55 -8.50 -0.77
N SER A 37 5.05 -7.93 0.32
CA SER A 37 6.19 -7.01 0.31
C SER A 37 7.35 -7.52 1.15
N GLY A 38 8.51 -7.71 0.54
CA GLY A 38 9.74 -8.03 1.26
C GLY A 38 10.25 -6.89 2.16
N TYR A 39 9.69 -5.69 2.05
CA TYR A 39 9.92 -4.56 2.96
C TYR A 39 8.69 -3.65 2.92
N PHE A 40 8.06 -3.38 4.06
CA PHE A 40 6.99 -2.39 4.16
C PHE A 40 7.44 -1.25 5.06
N THR A 41 7.14 -0.03 4.64
CA THR A 41 7.25 1.18 5.46
C THR A 41 6.07 2.08 5.14
N SER A 42 5.67 2.95 6.06
CA SER A 42 4.71 4.03 5.77
C SER A 42 5.09 4.82 4.52
N GLU A 43 6.38 5.08 4.30
CA GLU A 43 6.91 5.72 3.07
C GLU A 43 6.48 5.01 1.77
N SER A 44 6.24 3.70 1.80
CA SER A 44 5.72 2.96 0.64
C SER A 44 4.26 3.35 0.31
N LEU A 45 3.45 3.69 1.31
CA LEU A 45 2.10 4.26 1.10
C LEU A 45 2.19 5.67 0.51
N LYS A 46 3.14 6.47 0.98
CA LYS A 46 3.39 7.83 0.48
C LYS A 46 3.66 7.86 -1.02
N LEU A 47 4.46 6.90 -1.51
CA LEU A 47 4.76 6.78 -2.95
C LEU A 47 3.52 6.46 -3.80
N LEU A 48 2.52 5.83 -3.21
CA LEU A 48 1.25 5.51 -3.85
C LEU A 48 0.17 6.56 -3.56
N ALA A 49 0.45 7.58 -2.75
CA ALA A 49 -0.53 8.56 -2.28
C ALA A 49 -1.38 9.14 -3.42
N LYS A 50 -0.72 9.49 -4.53
CA LYS A 50 -1.40 9.85 -5.78
C LYS A 50 -2.14 8.61 -6.30
N GLY A 51 -3.45 8.64 -6.40
CA GLY A 51 -4.25 7.50 -6.90
C GLY A 51 -4.68 6.52 -5.82
N LEU A 52 -3.96 6.40 -4.71
CA LEU A 52 -4.45 5.67 -3.54
C LEU A 52 -5.65 6.39 -2.91
N ASP A 53 -5.66 7.72 -2.93
CA ASP A 53 -6.81 8.53 -2.53
C ASP A 53 -8.09 8.13 -3.28
N VAL A 54 -8.05 8.07 -4.62
CA VAL A 54 -9.18 7.64 -5.46
C VAL A 54 -9.57 6.20 -5.15
N PHE A 55 -8.60 5.29 -5.03
CA PHE A 55 -8.85 3.90 -4.68
C PHE A 55 -9.59 3.77 -3.34
N LEU A 56 -9.11 4.47 -2.31
CA LEU A 56 -9.68 4.44 -0.96
C LEU A 56 -11.06 5.11 -0.90
N LEU A 57 -11.26 6.23 -1.60
CA LEU A 57 -12.56 6.89 -1.72
C LEU A 57 -13.61 6.00 -2.42
N ASN A 58 -13.17 5.13 -3.33
CA ASN A 58 -14.01 4.14 -4.00
C ASN A 58 -14.32 2.90 -3.14
N GLY A 59 -13.95 2.91 -1.86
CA GLY A 59 -14.14 1.79 -0.93
C GLY A 59 -13.10 0.69 -1.09
N GLY A 60 -11.95 1.00 -1.71
CA GLY A 60 -10.88 0.05 -1.93
C GLY A 60 -10.33 -0.55 -0.63
N GLN A 61 -9.94 -1.82 -0.69
CA GLN A 61 -9.35 -2.58 0.42
C GLN A 61 -7.94 -3.03 0.08
N ILE A 62 -7.03 -2.88 1.03
CA ILE A 62 -5.62 -3.23 0.89
C ILE A 62 -5.29 -4.33 1.89
N ARG A 63 -4.60 -5.39 1.45
CA ARG A 63 -4.02 -6.40 2.33
C ARG A 63 -2.53 -6.52 2.06
N ILE A 64 -1.73 -6.41 3.11
CA ILE A 64 -0.27 -6.45 3.01
C ILE A 64 0.25 -7.58 3.88
N VAL A 65 1.12 -8.42 3.31
CA VAL A 65 2.00 -9.31 4.05
C VAL A 65 3.41 -8.75 3.93
N ALA A 66 4.00 -8.39 5.07
CA ALA A 66 5.32 -7.76 5.14
C ALA A 66 6.29 -8.57 6.01
N ASN A 67 7.59 -8.37 5.80
CA ASN A 67 8.61 -8.87 6.72
C ASN A 67 8.61 -8.04 8.03
N PRO A 68 9.30 -8.48 9.11
CA PRO A 68 9.27 -7.79 10.41
C PRO A 68 10.15 -6.52 10.46
N ASN A 69 10.74 -6.09 9.34
CA ASN A 69 11.60 -4.91 9.32
C ASN A 69 10.75 -3.64 9.13
N LEU A 70 10.11 -3.21 10.22
CA LEU A 70 9.35 -1.96 10.32
C LEU A 70 10.13 -0.93 11.15
N THR A 71 9.88 0.36 10.91
CA THR A 71 10.38 1.38 11.84
C THR A 71 9.55 1.36 13.14
N PRO A 72 10.08 1.85 14.28
CA PRO A 72 9.31 1.98 15.50
C PRO A 72 8.00 2.76 15.32
N GLU A 73 8.03 3.81 14.50
CA GLU A 73 6.86 4.64 14.20
C GLU A 73 5.81 3.89 13.37
N ASP A 74 6.25 3.05 12.41
CA ASP A 74 5.36 2.17 11.65
C ASP A 74 4.66 1.15 12.59
N ILE A 75 5.40 0.57 13.53
CA ILE A 75 4.86 -0.37 14.53
C ILE A 75 3.81 0.33 15.39
N GLU A 76 4.14 1.49 15.95
CA GLU A 76 3.22 2.27 16.80
C GLU A 76 1.92 2.62 16.05
N ALA A 77 2.03 3.06 14.79
CA ALA A 77 0.87 3.39 13.97
C ALA A 77 -0.01 2.15 13.67
N ILE A 78 0.61 1.00 13.39
CA ILE A 78 -0.11 -0.27 13.17
C ILE A 78 -0.85 -0.68 14.45
N GLU A 79 -0.16 -0.70 15.58
CA GLU A 79 -0.74 -1.07 16.88
C GLU A 79 -1.88 -0.13 17.27
N LYS A 80 -1.70 1.18 17.11
CA LYS A 80 -2.73 2.20 17.36
C LYS A 80 -3.97 1.96 16.50
N GLY A 81 -3.79 1.67 15.21
CA GLY A 81 -4.89 1.36 14.30
C GLY A 81 -5.70 0.13 14.74
N HIS A 82 -5.02 -0.93 15.18
CA HIS A 82 -5.66 -2.13 15.71
C HIS A 82 -6.38 -1.85 17.04
N ALA A 83 -5.72 -1.18 17.98
CA ALA A 83 -6.28 -0.86 19.28
C ALA A 83 -7.56 -0.02 19.18
N ALA A 84 -7.62 0.94 18.25
CA ALA A 84 -8.80 1.77 18.02
C ALA A 84 -10.04 1.01 17.47
N ARG A 85 -9.86 -0.19 16.89
CA ARG A 85 -11.00 -1.04 16.52
C ARG A 85 -11.75 -1.51 17.78
N GLU A 86 -11.00 -1.85 18.82
CA GLU A 86 -11.51 -2.50 20.04
C GLU A 86 -11.77 -1.50 21.19
N ASN A 87 -11.03 -0.40 21.25
CA ASN A 87 -11.05 0.54 22.36
C ASN A 87 -11.62 1.91 21.94
N VAL A 88 -12.67 2.36 22.65
CA VAL A 88 -13.36 3.64 22.40
C VAL A 88 -12.46 4.85 22.69
N ILE A 89 -11.55 4.76 23.67
CA ILE A 89 -10.62 5.83 24.02
C ILE A 89 -9.61 5.99 22.88
N GLU A 90 -8.98 4.91 22.44
CA GLU A 90 -8.03 4.92 21.31
C GLU A 90 -8.70 5.45 20.04
N ARG A 91 -9.94 5.05 19.79
CA ARG A 91 -10.74 5.57 18.67
C ARG A 91 -10.91 7.09 18.73
N ARG A 92 -11.10 7.68 19.92
CA ARG A 92 -11.22 9.13 20.08
C ARG A 92 -9.87 9.86 19.95
N LEU A 93 -8.76 9.16 20.21
CA LEU A 93 -7.40 9.68 20.04
C LEU A 93 -6.89 9.59 18.60
N LEU A 94 -7.51 8.76 17.77
CA LEU A 94 -7.29 8.79 16.32
C LEU A 94 -7.88 10.07 15.76
N LYS A 95 -7.03 10.84 15.06
CA LYS A 95 -7.50 12.00 14.32
C LYS A 95 -8.33 11.52 13.15
N GLU A 96 -9.48 12.15 12.93
CA GLU A 96 -10.21 11.93 11.69
C GLU A 96 -9.35 12.35 10.50
N VAL A 97 -9.36 11.52 9.47
CA VAL A 97 -8.59 11.73 8.25
C VAL A 97 -9.55 12.10 7.14
N GLU A 98 -9.39 13.31 6.60
CA GLU A 98 -9.94 13.65 5.29
C GLU A 98 -9.00 13.09 4.21
N LEU A 99 -9.43 12.02 3.54
CA LEU A 99 -8.60 11.32 2.56
C LEU A 99 -8.38 12.21 1.33
N SER A 100 -7.11 12.59 1.13
CA SER A 100 -6.61 13.22 -0.09
C SER A 100 -5.18 12.74 -0.33
N TYR A 101 -4.67 12.85 -1.56
CA TYR A 101 -3.27 12.52 -1.80
C TYR A 101 -2.31 13.31 -0.87
N ARG A 102 -2.63 14.57 -0.53
CA ARG A 102 -1.81 15.40 0.37
C ARG A 102 -1.82 14.85 1.79
N THR A 103 -2.99 14.50 2.31
CA THR A 103 -3.11 13.92 3.65
C THR A 103 -2.37 12.59 3.75
N ILE A 104 -2.46 11.74 2.72
CA ILE A 104 -1.71 10.48 2.65
C ILE A 104 -0.20 10.73 2.61
N GLU A 105 0.23 11.80 1.93
CA GLU A 105 1.65 12.15 1.77
C GLU A 105 2.26 12.84 3.01
N ASP A 106 1.50 13.69 3.69
CA ASP A 106 1.97 14.56 4.77
C ASP A 106 1.73 13.99 6.17
N ASP A 107 0.71 13.14 6.34
CA ASP A 107 0.30 12.56 7.63
C ASP A 107 0.24 11.01 7.57
N THR A 108 1.21 10.42 6.86
CA THR A 108 1.17 9.00 6.45
C THR A 108 0.99 8.01 7.61
N LEU A 109 1.59 8.26 8.78
CA LEU A 109 1.46 7.39 9.96
C LEU A 109 0.05 7.43 10.57
N ASN A 110 -0.56 8.61 10.62
CA ASN A 110 -1.94 8.75 11.08
C ASN A 110 -2.91 8.13 10.06
N VAL A 111 -2.66 8.33 8.76
CA VAL A 111 -3.42 7.66 7.69
C VAL A 111 -3.29 6.14 7.79
N LEU A 112 -2.09 5.61 8.03
CA LEU A 112 -1.86 4.17 8.24
C LEU A 112 -2.74 3.64 9.39
N SER A 113 -2.67 4.30 10.54
CA SER A 113 -3.47 3.96 11.73
C SER A 113 -4.97 4.02 11.43
N TRP A 114 -5.42 5.07 10.76
CA TRP A 114 -6.82 5.31 10.42
C TRP A 114 -7.36 4.29 9.43
N LEU A 115 -6.59 3.93 8.39
CA LEU A 115 -6.98 2.91 7.41
C LEU A 115 -7.11 1.52 8.03
N ILE A 116 -6.20 1.19 8.95
CA ILE A 116 -6.32 -0.03 9.76
C ILE A 116 -7.59 0.06 10.60
N TYR A 117 -7.79 1.13 11.37
CA TYR A 117 -9.03 1.30 12.15
C TYR A 117 -10.31 1.13 11.32
N LYS A 118 -10.37 1.74 10.13
CA LYS A 118 -11.52 1.67 9.21
C LYS A 118 -11.70 0.31 8.52
N GLY A 119 -10.73 -0.59 8.62
CA GLY A 119 -10.75 -1.90 7.95
C GLY A 119 -10.46 -1.83 6.46
N GLN A 120 -9.96 -0.70 5.95
CA GLN A 120 -9.55 -0.54 4.55
C GLN A 120 -8.10 -1.00 4.31
N LEU A 121 -7.33 -1.17 5.38
CA LEU A 121 -5.99 -1.74 5.35
C LEU A 121 -5.87 -2.86 6.39
N ASP A 122 -5.37 -4.02 5.96
CA ASP A 122 -4.98 -5.12 6.82
C ASP A 122 -3.49 -5.42 6.59
N ILE A 123 -2.70 -5.47 7.66
CA ILE A 123 -1.26 -5.74 7.60
C ILE A 123 -0.96 -6.94 8.48
N LYS A 124 -0.22 -7.90 7.92
CA LYS A 124 0.28 -9.07 8.64
C LYS A 124 1.79 -9.19 8.46
N ILE A 125 2.45 -9.56 9.55
CA ILE A 125 3.90 -9.73 9.56
C ILE A 125 4.22 -11.22 9.39
N ALA A 126 4.93 -11.54 8.30
CA ALA A 126 5.47 -12.85 8.03
C ALA A 126 6.92 -12.93 8.52
N PHE A 127 7.19 -13.89 9.40
CA PHE A 127 8.52 -14.22 9.88
C PHE A 127 8.75 -15.72 9.73
N ALA A 128 9.98 -16.11 9.39
CA ALA A 128 10.35 -17.51 9.36
C ALA A 128 10.99 -17.90 10.69
N THR A 129 10.61 -19.06 11.23
CA THR A 129 11.14 -19.60 12.49
C THR A 129 12.60 -20.06 12.38
N ASN A 130 13.11 -20.22 11.16
CA ASN A 130 14.50 -20.60 10.88
C ASN A 130 15.45 -19.40 10.61
N GLY A 131 14.98 -18.17 10.87
CA GLY A 131 15.79 -16.96 10.65
C GLY A 131 15.89 -16.50 9.19
N SER A 132 15.19 -17.15 8.25
CA SER A 132 15.10 -16.65 6.87
C SER A 132 14.20 -15.41 6.77
N ILE A 133 14.56 -14.50 5.88
CA ILE A 133 13.81 -13.25 5.67
C ILE A 133 12.72 -13.51 4.63
N TYR A 134 11.47 -13.18 4.98
CA TYR A 134 10.38 -13.10 4.01
C TYR A 134 10.71 -12.04 2.96
N HIS A 135 10.84 -12.44 1.69
CA HIS A 135 11.34 -11.56 0.63
C HIS A 135 10.50 -11.59 -0.66
N GLU A 136 9.28 -12.13 -0.57
CA GLU A 136 8.31 -12.17 -1.66
C GLU A 136 7.90 -10.76 -2.10
N LYS A 137 7.73 -10.58 -3.42
CA LYS A 137 7.40 -9.30 -4.04
C LYS A 137 6.43 -9.50 -5.18
N PHE A 138 5.18 -9.72 -4.86
CA PHE A 138 4.11 -9.71 -5.85
C PHE A 138 2.91 -8.92 -5.35
N GLY A 139 2.04 -8.51 -6.26
CA GLY A 139 0.77 -7.89 -5.90
C GLY A 139 -0.30 -8.21 -6.91
N VAL A 140 -1.54 -8.07 -6.47
CA VAL A 140 -2.73 -8.33 -7.28
C VAL A 140 -3.72 -7.18 -7.08
N PHE A 141 -4.14 -6.59 -8.19
CA PHE A 141 -5.27 -5.66 -8.21
C PHE A 141 -6.50 -6.40 -8.73
N THR A 142 -7.64 -6.25 -8.06
CA THR A 142 -8.91 -6.84 -8.49
C THR A 142 -9.98 -5.76 -8.61
N ASP A 143 -10.70 -5.73 -9.73
CA ASP A 143 -11.81 -4.81 -9.96
C ASP A 143 -13.15 -5.32 -9.45
N ARG A 144 -14.21 -4.53 -9.66
CA ARG A 144 -15.56 -4.83 -9.18
C ARG A 144 -16.19 -6.05 -9.86
N ASP A 145 -15.73 -6.38 -11.07
CA ASP A 145 -16.23 -7.52 -11.84
C ASP A 145 -15.40 -8.79 -11.57
N GLY A 146 -14.37 -8.69 -10.72
CA GLY A 146 -13.49 -9.79 -10.36
C GLY A 146 -12.32 -9.99 -11.32
N ASN A 147 -12.15 -9.12 -12.33
CA ASN A 147 -10.95 -9.18 -13.18
C ASN A 147 -9.74 -8.81 -12.34
N SER A 148 -8.64 -9.52 -12.55
CA SER A 148 -7.43 -9.35 -11.75
C SER A 148 -6.19 -9.14 -12.61
N ILE A 149 -5.30 -8.27 -12.12
CA ILE A 149 -3.96 -8.06 -12.67
C ILE A 149 -2.96 -8.39 -11.60
N ALA A 150 -2.13 -9.40 -11.87
CA ALA A 150 -1.03 -9.79 -11.01
C ALA A 150 0.29 -9.23 -11.55
N PHE A 151 1.20 -8.88 -10.65
CA PHE A 151 2.56 -8.49 -10.99
C PHE A 151 3.54 -9.05 -9.98
N SER A 152 4.79 -9.26 -10.41
CA SER A 152 5.92 -9.65 -9.57
C SER A 152 7.11 -8.74 -9.85
N GLY A 153 7.73 -8.23 -8.80
CA GLY A 153 8.83 -7.26 -8.86
C GLY A 153 10.15 -7.80 -8.30
N SER A 154 11.26 -7.16 -8.66
CA SER A 154 12.58 -7.45 -8.09
C SER A 154 12.88 -6.57 -6.86
N ALA A 155 13.99 -6.85 -6.15
CA ALA A 155 14.36 -6.15 -4.92
C ALA A 155 14.51 -4.62 -5.03
N ASN A 156 14.70 -4.09 -6.24
CA ASN A 156 14.91 -2.67 -6.52
C ASN A 156 13.63 -1.83 -6.63
N GLU A 157 12.44 -2.40 -6.37
CA GLU A 157 11.17 -1.67 -6.35
C GLU A 157 10.76 -1.17 -4.94
N THR A 158 11.60 -1.37 -3.93
CA THR A 158 11.45 -0.69 -2.63
C THR A 158 11.70 0.81 -2.80
N TYR A 159 11.28 1.61 -1.81
CA TYR A 159 11.27 3.09 -1.79
C TYR A 159 12.33 3.81 -2.66
N ASN A 160 13.58 3.33 -2.69
CA ASN A 160 14.66 3.86 -3.54
C ASN A 160 14.39 3.82 -5.06
N GLY A 161 13.72 2.79 -5.58
CA GLY A 161 13.41 2.68 -7.02
C GLY A 161 12.23 3.55 -7.47
N LEU A 162 11.26 3.77 -6.58
CA LEU A 162 10.08 4.60 -6.85
C LEU A 162 10.35 6.09 -6.57
N SER A 163 11.17 6.42 -5.55
CA SER A 163 11.50 7.80 -5.18
C SER A 163 12.40 8.53 -6.18
N GLN A 164 13.25 7.82 -6.95
CA GLN A 164 14.06 8.43 -8.00
C GLN A 164 13.24 8.96 -9.19
N ILE A 165 11.99 8.52 -9.34
CA ILE A 165 11.13 8.85 -10.49
C ILE A 165 10.25 10.08 -10.21
N LEU A 166 9.90 10.36 -8.95
CA LEU A 166 9.04 11.51 -8.58
C LEU A 166 9.77 12.86 -8.57
N LYS A 167 11.11 12.87 -8.72
CA LYS A 167 11.94 14.09 -8.76
C LYS A 167 12.28 14.58 -10.19
N LYS A 168 11.68 14.01 -11.23
CA LYS A 168 11.76 14.48 -12.62
C LYS A 168 10.37 14.77 -13.17
#